data_AF-A0A399YPH9-F1
#
_entry.id   AF-A0A399YPH9-F1
#
_cell.length_a   1.000
_cell.length_b   1.000
_cell.length_c   1.000
_cell.angle_alpha   90.00
_cell.angle_beta   90.00
_cell.angle_gamma   90.00
#
_symmetry.space_group_name_H-M   'P 1'
#
loop_
_entity.id
_entity.type
_entity.pdbx_description
1 polymer ?
#
loop_
_entity_poly.entity_id
_entity_poly.type
_entity_poly.pdbx_seq_one_letter_code
_entity_poly.pdbx_strand_id
1 'polypeptide(L)'
;RRPNLHRVFELDNANGLTSLFLDQPPTLDEVLRETAIPGLVVLTSSEPPPNPAELLDSRRMTEILQALRQKFDVVILDSPPALVVADASILASRCSGVLLVVDSGRTRTEAARQVIETMNRSQVKVLGVALNRVGGRGRGYYYQYNYKPYYSSPKSNAKTPARTFAPLNGNASNAGNGHHADAVKPELADPQLDD
;
A
#
# COMPACT_ATOMS: atom_id res chain seq x y z
N ARG A 1 -7.77 3.11 -15.44
CA ARG A 1 -8.77 2.12 -15.91
C ARG A 1 -9.62 1.51 -14.78
N ARG A 2 -9.09 1.17 -13.59
CA ARG A 2 -9.87 0.81 -12.38
C ARG A 2 -9.11 1.26 -11.11
N PRO A 3 -9.10 2.56 -10.77
CA PRO A 3 -8.28 3.08 -9.69
C PRO A 3 -8.76 2.57 -8.33
N ASN A 4 -7.83 2.21 -7.44
CA ASN A 4 -8.16 1.66 -6.11
C ASN A 4 -7.34 2.28 -4.96
N LEU A 5 -6.22 2.96 -5.23
CA LEU A 5 -5.37 3.52 -4.18
C LEU A 5 -6.11 4.45 -3.22
N HIS A 6 -7.04 5.27 -3.73
CA HIS A 6 -7.87 6.14 -2.89
C HIS A 6 -8.70 5.36 -1.85
N ARG A 7 -9.15 4.14 -2.15
CA ARG A 7 -9.87 3.30 -1.18
C ARG A 7 -8.94 2.64 -0.18
N VAL A 8 -7.77 2.20 -0.65
CA VAL A 8 -6.74 1.55 0.19
C VAL A 8 -6.22 2.51 1.25
N PHE A 9 -6.07 3.78 0.90
CA PHE A 9 -5.55 4.83 1.79
C PHE A 9 -6.63 5.75 2.36
N GLU A 10 -7.92 5.46 2.12
CA GLU A 10 -9.07 6.25 2.60
C GLU A 10 -8.99 7.75 2.24
N LEU A 11 -8.64 8.04 0.98
CA LEU A 11 -8.44 9.39 0.45
C LEU A 11 -9.59 9.81 -0.47
N ASP A 12 -9.78 11.13 -0.58
CA ASP A 12 -10.59 11.72 -1.64
C ASP A 12 -10.00 11.42 -3.04
N ASN A 13 -10.89 11.26 -4.03
CA ASN A 13 -10.54 10.99 -5.43
C ASN A 13 -11.27 11.95 -6.39
N ALA A 14 -11.73 13.11 -5.91
CA ALA A 14 -12.37 14.12 -6.75
C ALA A 14 -11.36 14.74 -7.73
N ASN A 15 -10.16 15.05 -7.24
CA ASN A 15 -9.03 15.52 -8.04
C ASN A 15 -7.82 14.59 -7.89
N GLY A 16 -7.03 14.45 -8.95
CA GLY A 16 -5.91 13.51 -9.01
C GLY A 16 -5.14 13.61 -10.31
N LEU A 17 -4.53 12.52 -10.76
CA LEU A 17 -3.71 12.50 -11.96
C LEU A 17 -4.48 12.99 -13.20
N THR A 18 -5.73 12.53 -13.42
CA THR A 18 -6.51 12.97 -14.59
C THR A 18 -6.82 14.47 -14.55
N SER A 19 -7.11 15.05 -13.38
CA SER A 19 -7.41 16.49 -13.28
C SER A 19 -6.22 17.37 -13.67
N LEU A 20 -5.00 16.86 -13.53
CA LEU A 20 -3.79 17.52 -14.01
C LEU A 20 -3.71 17.60 -15.54
N PHE A 21 -4.62 17.02 -16.32
CA PHE A 21 -4.66 17.12 -17.79
C PHE A 21 -5.73 18.08 -18.32
N LEU A 22 -6.50 18.73 -17.44
CA LEU A 22 -7.50 19.72 -17.83
C LEU A 22 -6.87 20.99 -18.38
N ASP A 23 -7.64 21.79 -19.12
CA ASP A 23 -7.22 23.08 -19.67
C ASP A 23 -6.80 24.07 -18.58
N GLN A 24 -7.53 24.07 -17.47
CA GLN A 24 -7.20 24.80 -16.24
C GLN A 24 -6.92 23.79 -15.13
N PRO A 25 -5.70 23.23 -15.07
CA PRO A 25 -5.38 22.23 -14.07
C PRO A 25 -5.20 22.84 -12.68
N PRO A 26 -5.50 22.11 -11.61
CA PRO A 26 -4.92 22.40 -10.32
C PRO A 26 -3.40 22.22 -10.37
N THR A 27 -2.71 22.84 -9.43
CA THR A 27 -1.28 22.61 -9.20
C THR A 27 -1.03 21.20 -8.69
N LEU A 28 0.22 20.73 -8.82
CA LEU A 28 0.59 19.39 -8.35
C LEU A 28 0.39 19.25 -6.82
N ASP A 29 0.66 20.30 -6.04
CA ASP A 29 0.49 20.26 -4.58
C ASP A 29 -0.98 20.15 -4.16
N GLU A 30 -1.89 20.74 -4.91
CA GLU A 30 -3.33 20.69 -4.64
C GLU A 30 -3.94 19.29 -4.86
N VAL A 31 -3.25 18.40 -5.58
CA VAL A 31 -3.72 17.02 -5.86
C VAL A 31 -2.92 15.93 -5.16
N LEU A 32 -1.79 16.28 -4.54
CA LEU A 32 -1.05 15.37 -3.67
C LEU A 32 -1.81 15.21 -2.35
N ARG A 33 -1.86 13.98 -1.83
CA ARG A 33 -2.57 13.64 -0.60
C ARG A 33 -1.61 12.97 0.37
N GLU A 34 -1.44 13.58 1.54
CA GLU A 34 -0.77 12.92 2.64
C GLU A 34 -1.61 11.73 3.11
N THR A 35 -0.92 10.68 3.56
CA THR A 35 -1.56 9.51 4.16
C THR A 35 -1.33 9.51 5.66
N ALA A 36 -2.02 8.62 6.38
CA ALA A 36 -1.72 8.36 7.79
C ALA A 36 -0.30 7.80 8.04
N ILE A 37 0.42 7.40 6.98
CA ILE A 37 1.78 6.88 7.06
C ILE A 37 2.77 8.04 6.80
N PRO A 38 3.61 8.41 7.78
CA PRO A 38 4.58 9.48 7.61
C PRO A 38 5.54 9.21 6.44
N GLY A 39 5.74 10.24 5.61
CA GLY A 39 6.61 10.15 4.43
C GLY A 39 5.98 9.45 3.23
N LEU A 40 4.72 9.01 3.31
CA LEU A 40 3.98 8.47 2.17
C LEU A 40 2.91 9.47 1.70
N VAL A 41 3.07 9.91 0.46
CA VAL A 41 2.14 10.78 -0.26
C VAL A 41 1.58 10.02 -1.46
N VAL A 42 0.28 10.17 -1.71
CA VAL A 42 -0.42 9.52 -2.80
C VAL A 42 -0.98 10.57 -3.76
N LEU A 43 -0.69 10.41 -5.04
CA LEU A 43 -1.44 11.04 -6.13
C LEU A 43 -2.49 10.03 -6.61
N THR A 44 -3.77 10.30 -6.32
CA THR A 44 -4.87 9.44 -6.78
C THR A 44 -5.10 9.60 -8.28
N SER A 45 -5.93 8.76 -8.90
CA SER A 45 -6.16 8.86 -10.35
C SER A 45 -7.21 9.91 -10.72
N SER A 46 -8.19 10.20 -9.84
CA SER A 46 -9.52 10.73 -10.21
C SER A 46 -10.25 9.86 -11.26
N GLU A 47 -11.36 10.33 -11.81
CA GLU A 47 -12.12 9.59 -12.83
C GLU A 47 -11.22 9.25 -14.03
N PRO A 48 -11.19 8.00 -14.51
CA PRO A 48 -10.40 7.65 -15.68
C PRO A 48 -10.88 8.40 -16.92
N PRO A 49 -9.96 8.98 -17.72
CA PRO A 49 -10.32 9.63 -18.98
C PRO A 49 -10.78 8.59 -20.02
N PRO A 50 -11.44 9.01 -21.11
CA PRO A 50 -11.79 8.11 -22.21
C PRO A 50 -10.54 7.47 -22.85
N ASN A 51 -9.46 8.25 -22.98
CA ASN A 51 -8.22 7.95 -23.71
C ASN A 51 -6.94 8.01 -22.82
N PRO A 52 -6.80 7.16 -21.79
CA PRO A 52 -5.67 7.21 -20.87
C PRO A 52 -4.33 6.88 -21.51
N ALA A 53 -4.26 5.98 -22.50
CA ALA A 53 -3.00 5.66 -23.16
C ALA A 53 -2.36 6.90 -23.80
N GLU A 54 -3.16 7.74 -24.45
CA GLU A 54 -2.71 9.01 -25.05
C GLU A 54 -2.27 10.02 -23.99
N LEU A 55 -3.01 10.15 -22.88
CA LEU A 55 -2.60 11.04 -21.79
C LEU A 55 -1.30 10.58 -21.15
N LEU A 56 -1.14 9.28 -20.92
CA LEU A 56 0.07 8.70 -20.36
C LEU A 56 1.28 8.86 -21.28
N ASP A 57 1.07 8.86 -22.61
CA ASP A 57 2.14 9.08 -23.58
C ASP A 57 2.40 10.56 -23.91
N SER A 58 1.59 11.47 -23.36
CA SER A 58 1.72 12.90 -23.64
C SER A 58 2.99 13.52 -23.05
N ARG A 59 3.38 14.68 -23.60
CA ARG A 59 4.43 15.54 -23.04
C ARG A 59 4.10 15.99 -21.61
N ARG A 60 2.83 16.26 -21.32
CA ARG A 60 2.37 16.71 -20.01
C ARG A 60 2.62 15.65 -18.93
N MET A 61 2.44 14.37 -19.26
CA MET A 61 2.81 13.29 -18.34
C MET A 61 4.31 13.27 -18.04
N THR A 62 5.17 13.56 -19.03
CA THR A 62 6.62 13.72 -18.81
C THR A 62 6.91 14.81 -17.79
N GLU A 63 6.27 15.97 -17.93
CA GLU A 63 6.45 17.14 -17.06
C GLU A 63 5.98 16.84 -15.63
N ILE A 64 4.82 16.17 -15.47
CA ILE A 64 4.32 15.72 -14.16
C ILE A 64 5.33 14.77 -13.49
N LEU A 65 5.81 13.76 -14.21
CA LEU A 65 6.79 12.81 -13.66
C LEU A 65 8.12 13.47 -13.31
N GLN A 66 8.56 14.47 -14.06
CA GLN A 66 9.76 15.24 -13.75
C GLN A 66 9.58 16.06 -12.47
N ALA A 67 8.45 16.73 -12.30
CA ALA A 67 8.14 17.48 -11.08
C ALA A 67 8.05 16.55 -9.85
N LEU A 68 7.43 15.37 -9.99
CA LEU A 68 7.40 14.37 -8.92
C LEU A 68 8.80 13.88 -8.53
N ARG A 69 9.68 13.62 -9.50
CA ARG A 69 11.07 13.21 -9.23
C ARG A 69 11.89 14.27 -8.50
N GLN A 70 11.58 15.55 -8.68
CA GLN A 70 12.26 16.63 -7.97
C GLN A 70 11.80 16.76 -6.52
N LYS A 71 10.58 16.29 -6.21
CA LYS A 71 9.96 16.40 -4.89
C LYS A 71 10.13 15.17 -4.01
N PHE A 72 10.26 13.99 -4.61
CA PHE A 72 10.27 12.72 -3.89
C PHE A 72 11.52 11.90 -4.23
N ASP A 73 12.11 11.27 -3.22
CA ASP A 73 13.25 10.37 -3.40
C ASP A 73 12.87 9.13 -4.23
N VAL A 74 11.63 8.67 -4.07
CA VAL A 74 11.08 7.50 -4.76
C VAL A 74 9.67 7.79 -5.24
N VAL A 75 9.42 7.54 -6.53
CA VAL A 75 8.10 7.63 -7.16
C VAL A 75 7.69 6.24 -7.63
N ILE A 76 6.60 5.71 -7.07
CA ILE A 76 6.03 4.42 -7.46
C ILE A 76 4.80 4.67 -8.32
N LEU A 77 4.77 4.09 -9.52
CA LEU A 77 3.62 4.16 -10.41
C LEU A 77 2.86 2.83 -10.36
N ASP A 78 1.60 2.87 -9.93
CA ASP A 78 0.68 1.75 -10.05
C ASP A 78 0.10 1.69 -11.47
N SER A 79 0.10 0.49 -12.07
CA SER A 79 -0.31 0.30 -13.46
C SER A 79 -1.35 -0.81 -13.60
N PRO A 80 -2.26 -0.73 -14.58
CA PRO A 80 -3.12 -1.86 -14.93
C PRO A 80 -2.33 -3.13 -15.34
N PRO A 81 -2.98 -4.31 -15.46
CA PRO A 81 -2.31 -5.53 -15.89
C PRO A 81 -1.62 -5.40 -17.26
N ALA A 82 -0.32 -5.69 -17.31
CA ALA A 82 0.54 -5.45 -18.48
C ALA A 82 0.19 -6.26 -19.74
N LEU A 83 -0.55 -7.36 -19.61
CA LEU A 83 -0.97 -8.19 -20.75
C LEU A 83 -2.22 -7.68 -21.45
N VAL A 84 -3.01 -6.83 -20.79
CA VAL A 84 -4.38 -6.50 -21.23
C VAL A 84 -4.42 -5.13 -21.88
N VAL A 85 -3.59 -4.19 -21.44
CA VAL A 85 -3.61 -2.80 -21.90
C VAL A 85 -2.20 -2.24 -22.06
N ALA A 86 -2.06 -1.28 -22.98
CA ALA A 86 -0.80 -0.62 -23.29
C ALA A 86 -0.29 0.30 -22.16
N ASP A 87 -1.17 0.76 -21.27
CA ASP A 87 -0.89 1.70 -20.18
C ASP A 87 0.38 1.32 -19.39
N ALA A 88 0.53 0.03 -19.04
CA ALA A 88 1.68 -0.45 -18.28
C ALA A 88 3.00 -0.31 -19.04
N SER A 89 3.02 -0.61 -20.33
CA SER A 89 4.22 -0.48 -21.17
C SER A 89 4.59 0.99 -21.41
N ILE A 90 3.59 1.87 -21.57
CA ILE A 90 3.80 3.32 -21.72
C ILE A 90 4.37 3.93 -20.43
N LEU A 91 3.84 3.53 -19.27
CA LEU A 91 4.40 3.96 -17.98
C LEU A 91 5.80 3.40 -17.76
N ALA A 92 6.01 2.13 -18.12
CA ALA A 92 7.28 1.45 -17.93
C ALA A 92 8.44 2.11 -18.70
N SER A 93 8.21 2.59 -19.92
CA SER A 93 9.23 3.32 -20.69
C SER A 93 9.63 4.66 -20.06
N ARG A 94 8.81 5.17 -19.14
CA ARG A 94 9.03 6.41 -18.39
C ARG A 94 9.59 6.15 -17.00
N CYS A 95 9.83 4.90 -16.61
CA CYS A 95 10.34 4.51 -15.29
C CYS A 95 11.80 4.06 -15.36
N SER A 96 12.53 4.19 -14.24
CA SER A 96 13.90 3.69 -14.11
C SER A 96 13.97 2.15 -14.03
N GLY A 97 12.84 1.52 -13.72
CA GLY A 97 12.68 0.07 -13.77
C GLY A 97 11.28 -0.37 -13.37
N VAL A 98 11.00 -1.65 -13.60
CA VAL A 98 9.69 -2.27 -13.35
C VAL A 98 9.85 -3.47 -12.42
N LEU A 99 8.98 -3.55 -11.40
CA LEU A 99 8.79 -4.76 -10.61
C LEU A 99 7.54 -5.49 -11.11
N LEU A 100 7.70 -6.69 -11.66
CA LEU A 100 6.56 -7.46 -12.15
C LEU A 100 5.90 -8.24 -11.01
N VAL A 101 4.63 -7.97 -10.73
CA VAL A 101 3.85 -8.74 -9.74
C VAL A 101 3.13 -9.90 -10.41
N VAL A 102 3.35 -11.12 -9.92
CA VAL A 102 2.78 -12.36 -10.47
C VAL A 102 1.92 -13.04 -9.40
N ASP A 103 0.70 -13.44 -9.74
CA ASP A 103 -0.22 -14.11 -8.81
C ASP A 103 0.04 -15.63 -8.82
N SER A 104 0.51 -16.15 -7.68
CA SER A 104 0.89 -17.55 -7.52
C SER A 104 -0.27 -18.49 -7.78
N GLY A 105 -0.08 -19.43 -8.72
CA GLY A 105 -1.10 -20.43 -9.06
C GLY A 105 -2.24 -19.89 -9.93
N ARG A 106 -2.26 -18.59 -10.26
CA ARG A 106 -3.24 -17.98 -11.17
C ARG A 106 -2.62 -17.48 -12.46
N THR A 107 -1.44 -16.88 -12.39
CA THR A 107 -0.70 -16.42 -13.57
C THR A 107 0.09 -17.58 -14.18
N ARG A 108 -0.11 -17.86 -15.47
CA ARG A 108 0.69 -18.84 -16.21
C ARG A 108 2.11 -18.31 -16.42
N THR A 109 3.11 -19.19 -16.32
CA THR A 109 4.53 -18.83 -16.48
C THR A 109 4.80 -18.18 -17.85
N GLU A 110 4.17 -18.69 -18.90
CA GLU A 110 4.29 -18.20 -20.28
C GLU A 110 3.81 -16.75 -20.39
N ALA A 111 2.72 -16.43 -19.68
CA ALA A 111 2.15 -15.09 -19.65
C ALA A 111 3.11 -14.10 -18.96
N ALA A 112 3.75 -14.50 -17.85
CA ALA A 112 4.77 -13.69 -17.20
C ALA A 112 6.01 -13.50 -18.09
N ARG A 113 6.47 -14.56 -18.77
CA ARG A 113 7.59 -14.49 -19.72
C ARG A 113 7.31 -13.53 -20.87
N GLN A 114 6.10 -13.56 -21.43
CA GLN A 114 5.70 -12.67 -22.51
C GLN A 114 5.76 -11.19 -22.10
N VAL A 115 5.35 -10.86 -20.86
CA VAL A 115 5.50 -9.49 -20.33
C VAL A 115 6.97 -9.10 -20.26
N ILE A 116 7.81 -9.95 -19.68
CA ILE A 116 9.25 -9.68 -19.53
C ILE A 116 9.90 -9.49 -20.89
N GLU A 117 9.61 -10.35 -21.87
CA GLU A 117 10.13 -10.24 -23.23
C GLU A 117 9.68 -8.93 -23.90
N THR A 118 8.41 -8.55 -23.72
CA THR A 118 7.88 -7.29 -24.25
C THR A 118 8.58 -6.08 -23.64
N MET A 119 8.76 -6.06 -22.31
CA MET A 119 9.48 -4.99 -21.62
C MET A 119 10.94 -4.91 -22.07
N ASN A 120 11.62 -6.05 -22.20
CA ASN A 120 13.01 -6.11 -22.68
C ASN A 120 13.14 -5.58 -24.12
N ARG A 121 12.22 -5.93 -25.02
CA ARG A 121 12.21 -5.39 -26.40
C ARG A 121 12.02 -3.87 -26.43
N SER A 122 11.26 -3.33 -25.48
CA SER A 122 11.09 -1.89 -25.29
C SER A 122 12.20 -1.22 -24.47
N GLN A 123 13.32 -1.93 -24.21
CA GLN A 123 14.46 -1.46 -23.42
C GLN A 123 14.09 -1.03 -21.99
N VAL A 124 12.96 -1.52 -21.48
CA VAL A 124 12.53 -1.32 -20.09
C VAL A 124 13.28 -2.30 -19.20
N LYS A 125 13.92 -1.78 -18.16
CA LYS A 125 14.62 -2.60 -17.16
C LYS A 125 13.63 -3.27 -16.19
N VAL A 126 13.43 -4.58 -16.32
CA VAL A 126 12.74 -5.36 -15.28
C VAL A 126 13.69 -5.60 -14.11
N LEU A 127 13.38 -4.99 -12.95
CA LEU A 127 14.18 -5.09 -11.72
C LEU A 127 14.08 -6.47 -11.07
N GLY A 128 12.93 -7.12 -11.23
CA GLY A 128 12.66 -8.44 -10.68
C GLY A 128 11.18 -8.82 -10.77
N VAL A 129 10.86 -9.94 -10.13
CA VAL A 129 9.50 -10.48 -10.05
C VAL A 129 9.10 -10.67 -8.59
N ALA A 130 7.95 -10.13 -8.21
CA ALA A 130 7.32 -10.35 -6.91
C ALA A 130 6.20 -11.39 -7.05
N LEU A 131 6.41 -12.58 -6.48
CA LEU A 131 5.37 -13.62 -6.45
C LEU A 131 4.42 -13.36 -5.28
N ASN A 132 3.17 -13.02 -5.58
CA ASN A 132 2.14 -12.70 -4.60
C ASN A 132 1.18 -13.89 -4.40
N ARG A 133 0.44 -13.90 -3.28
CA ARG A 133 -0.55 -14.94 -2.92
C ARG A 133 0.00 -16.38 -2.91
N VAL A 134 1.28 -16.54 -2.56
CA VAL A 134 1.89 -17.87 -2.42
C VAL A 134 1.16 -18.68 -1.35
N GLY A 135 0.59 -19.82 -1.75
CA GLY A 135 -0.10 -20.72 -0.83
C GLY A 135 0.85 -21.31 0.23
N GLY A 136 0.34 -21.52 1.45
CA GLY A 136 1.13 -21.97 2.61
C GLY A 136 1.75 -23.38 2.52
N ARG A 137 1.61 -24.11 1.41
CA ARG A 137 2.15 -25.47 1.24
C ARG A 137 3.68 -25.55 1.15
N GLY A 138 4.38 -24.41 1.16
CA GLY A 138 5.84 -24.31 1.22
C GLY A 138 6.39 -23.62 2.47
N ARG A 139 5.56 -23.28 3.47
CA ARG A 139 6.00 -22.55 4.68
C ARG A 139 7.03 -23.30 5.53
N GLY A 140 7.11 -24.64 5.42
CA GLY A 140 8.03 -25.45 6.21
C GLY A 140 9.48 -25.39 5.74
N TYR A 141 9.74 -25.48 4.44
CA TYR A 141 11.11 -25.71 3.95
C TYR A 141 11.90 -24.42 3.64
N TYR A 142 11.23 -23.33 3.24
CA TYR A 142 11.93 -22.10 2.85
C TYR A 142 12.27 -21.19 4.04
N TYR A 143 11.45 -21.21 5.10
CA TYR A 143 11.71 -20.45 6.33
C TYR A 143 12.73 -21.14 7.26
N GLN A 144 12.90 -22.45 7.15
CA GLN A 144 13.74 -23.23 8.07
C GLN A 144 15.25 -23.13 7.77
N TYR A 145 15.65 -22.69 6.57
CA TYR A 145 17.06 -22.52 6.20
C TYR A 145 17.67 -21.18 6.62
N ASN A 146 16.87 -20.17 6.97
CA ASN A 146 17.35 -18.81 7.27
C ASN A 146 17.26 -18.39 8.75
N TYR A 147 16.99 -19.32 9.67
CA TYR A 147 17.10 -19.07 11.11
C TYR A 147 17.85 -20.23 11.77
N LYS A 148 19.19 -20.15 11.84
CA LYS A 148 20.00 -20.84 12.85
C LYS A 148 20.30 -19.84 13.97
N PRO A 149 19.56 -19.85 15.10
CA PRO A 149 19.91 -19.04 16.25
C PRO A 149 21.16 -19.64 16.91
N TYR A 150 22.19 -18.81 17.03
CA TYR A 150 23.44 -19.08 17.72
C TYR A 150 23.20 -19.05 19.24
N TYR A 151 22.51 -20.06 19.79
CA TYR A 151 22.45 -20.28 21.23
C TYR A 151 22.56 -21.79 21.51
N SER A 152 23.79 -22.29 21.48
CA SER A 152 24.12 -23.52 22.21
C SER A 152 24.36 -23.12 23.68
N SER A 153 23.33 -23.24 24.52
CA SER A 153 23.54 -23.21 25.97
C SER A 153 24.04 -24.59 26.41
N PRO A 154 25.11 -24.69 27.22
CA PRO A 154 25.64 -25.96 27.69
C PRO A 154 24.64 -26.64 28.61
N LYS A 155 24.42 -27.95 28.42
CA LYS A 155 23.63 -28.76 29.35
C LYS A 155 24.34 -28.81 30.71
N SER A 156 23.81 -28.11 31.71
CA SER A 156 24.24 -28.28 33.09
C SER A 156 23.54 -29.50 33.69
N ASN A 157 24.34 -30.54 33.93
CA ASN A 157 23.98 -31.63 34.83
C ASN A 157 24.07 -31.11 36.28
N ALA A 158 22.93 -30.86 36.93
CA ALA A 158 22.88 -30.71 38.37
C ALA A 158 21.63 -31.42 38.92
N LYS A 159 21.88 -32.45 39.72
CA LYS A 159 20.89 -33.17 40.53
C LYS A 159 20.53 -32.33 41.77
N THR A 160 19.27 -32.48 42.22
CA THR A 160 18.77 -32.37 43.62
C THR A 160 18.21 -31.00 44.06
N PRO A 161 17.22 -30.92 44.99
CA PRO A 161 16.02 -31.74 45.24
C PRO A 161 14.70 -30.91 45.22
N ALA A 162 13.57 -31.61 45.23
CA ALA A 162 12.24 -31.03 45.47
C ALA A 162 12.09 -30.50 46.91
N ARG A 163 11.61 -29.27 47.06
CA ARG A 163 10.95 -28.78 48.28
C ARG A 163 9.70 -27.98 47.93
N THR A 164 8.58 -28.55 48.33
CA THR A 164 7.22 -27.98 48.30
C THR A 164 7.09 -26.85 49.32
N PHE A 165 6.47 -25.73 48.95
CA PHE A 165 5.76 -24.85 49.89
C PHE A 165 4.44 -24.37 49.26
N ALA A 166 3.39 -24.43 50.08
CA ALA A 166 1.98 -24.23 49.78
C ALA A 166 1.61 -22.72 49.76
N PRO A 167 0.38 -22.35 49.33
CA PRO A 167 0.05 -21.01 48.84
C PRO A 167 -0.28 -20.03 49.97
N LEU A 168 -0.04 -18.73 49.72
CA LEU A 168 -0.55 -17.66 50.57
C LEU A 168 -1.85 -17.11 49.97
N ASN A 169 -2.93 -17.26 50.75
CA ASN A 169 -4.19 -16.54 50.58
C ASN A 169 -4.29 -15.53 51.74
N GLY A 170 -4.68 -14.28 51.49
CA GLY A 170 -4.84 -13.28 52.54
C GLY A 170 -5.24 -11.88 52.05
N ASN A 171 -6.53 -11.59 52.19
CA ASN A 171 -7.26 -10.35 51.87
C ASN A 171 -6.71 -9.05 52.52
N ALA A 172 -6.93 -7.92 51.81
CA ALA A 172 -7.49 -6.67 52.33
C ALA A 172 -7.91 -5.77 51.13
N SER A 173 -9.19 -5.69 50.76
CA SER A 173 -10.15 -4.66 51.19
C SER A 173 -9.62 -3.22 51.13
N ASN A 174 -10.07 -2.42 50.15
CA ASN A 174 -11.02 -1.34 50.46
C ASN A 174 -11.78 -0.86 49.22
N ALA A 175 -13.07 -0.60 49.43
CA ALA A 175 -14.05 -0.12 48.48
C ALA A 175 -14.39 1.35 48.76
N GLY A 176 -15.04 2.01 47.80
CA GLY A 176 -15.74 3.29 47.97
C GLY A 176 -15.77 4.06 46.65
N ASN A 177 -16.79 3.88 45.80
CA ASN A 177 -18.05 4.66 45.72
C ASN A 177 -17.82 6.16 45.47
N GLY A 178 -18.48 6.85 44.53
CA GLY A 178 -19.61 6.52 43.66
C GLY A 178 -20.20 7.82 43.05
N HIS A 179 -21.32 7.67 42.33
CA HIS A 179 -22.32 8.71 41.93
C HIS A 179 -21.98 9.57 40.69
N HIS A 180 -22.90 10.12 39.90
CA HIS A 180 -24.29 9.90 39.42
C HIS A 180 -24.60 11.19 38.61
N ALA A 181 -25.55 11.15 37.66
CA ALA A 181 -26.22 12.31 37.02
C ALA A 181 -25.38 13.13 36.00
N ASP A 182 -25.89 13.76 34.95
CA ASP A 182 -27.24 13.89 34.37
C ASP A 182 -27.08 14.50 32.95
N ALA A 183 -28.14 14.39 32.16
CA ALA A 183 -28.29 14.81 30.77
C ALA A 183 -28.25 16.34 30.53
N VAL A 184 -27.85 16.76 29.31
CA VAL A 184 -28.47 17.90 28.59
C VAL A 184 -28.36 17.70 27.07
N LYS A 185 -29.51 17.70 26.38
CA LYS A 185 -29.69 17.92 24.93
C LYS A 185 -29.69 19.44 24.61
N PRO A 186 -29.36 19.82 23.37
CA PRO A 186 -30.13 20.87 22.66
C PRO A 186 -30.67 20.24 21.35
N GLU A 187 -31.98 20.07 21.17
CA GLU A 187 -33.01 21.04 20.74
C GLU A 187 -32.78 21.61 19.33
N LEU A 188 -33.76 21.34 18.47
CA LEU A 188 -33.87 21.65 17.05
C LEU A 188 -34.23 23.12 16.84
N ALA A 189 -33.71 23.72 15.76
CA ALA A 189 -34.44 24.71 14.97
C ALA A 189 -33.91 24.72 13.52
N ASP A 190 -34.79 24.38 12.60
CA ASP A 190 -34.80 24.63 11.16
C ASP A 190 -36.15 25.34 10.89
N PRO A 191 -36.49 25.92 9.73
CA PRO A 191 -35.75 26.63 8.66
C PRO A 191 -36.27 28.09 8.53
N GLN A 192 -35.72 28.92 7.61
CA GLN A 192 -36.39 29.88 6.67
C GLN A 192 -35.27 30.51 5.81
N LEU A 193 -35.18 30.28 4.49
CA LEU A 193 -35.88 30.97 3.39
C LEU A 193 -35.82 32.50 3.51
N ASP A 194 -35.00 33.14 2.66
CA ASP A 194 -35.36 34.35 1.90
C ASP A 194 -34.32 34.59 0.77
N ASP A 195 -34.89 34.88 -0.41
CA ASP A 195 -34.37 35.41 -1.69
C ASP A 195 -33.27 34.71 -2.53
#